data_AF-A0A848B508-F1
#
_entry.id   AF-A0A848B508-F1
#
_cell.length_a   1.000
_cell.length_b   1.000
_cell.length_c   1.000
_cell.angle_alpha   90.00
_cell.angle_beta   90.00
_cell.angle_gamma   90.00
#
_symmetry.space_group_name_H-M   'P 1'
#
loop_
_entity.id
_entity.type
_entity.pdbx_description
1 polymer ?
#
loop_
_entity_poly.entity_id
_entity_poly.type
_entity_poly.pdbx_seq_one_letter_code
_entity_poly.pdbx_strand_id
1 'polypeptide(L)'
;MSFLSKFLPKKKPVEIKNNIPKEKNSIKKTFAVYCHAHHGTTGDKLCPKCTALLATVMTRMNRCRYGITKPICDRCEFTAQCFGERQAREFLTIMNSNRGRMYLKHPIMSIKHKFLSMGVDYARYEQQKKRDDKAKAKEKAAKGRSKEQKEKK
;
A
#
# COMPACT_ATOMS: atom_id res chain seq x y z
N MET A 1 -31.07 -15.35 3.53
CA MET A 1 -30.61 -14.15 2.80
C MET A 1 -30.45 -13.04 3.82
N SER A 2 -29.23 -12.54 4.06
CA SER A 2 -28.92 -11.71 5.23
C SER A 2 -29.43 -10.26 5.05
N PHE A 3 -30.57 -9.94 5.67
CA PHE A 3 -31.21 -8.61 5.68
C PHE A 3 -30.39 -7.53 6.42
N LEU A 4 -29.31 -7.90 7.10
CA LEU A 4 -28.53 -7.01 7.98
C LEU A 4 -27.57 -6.06 7.25
N SER A 5 -27.36 -6.23 5.95
CA SER A 5 -26.45 -5.38 5.16
C SER A 5 -27.04 -4.02 4.80
N LYS A 6 -28.36 -3.82 5.00
CA LYS A 6 -29.06 -2.58 4.66
C LYS A 6 -28.92 -1.48 5.73
N PHE A 7 -28.41 -1.83 6.91
CA PHE A 7 -28.38 -0.94 8.08
C PHE A 7 -26.96 -0.53 8.54
N LEU A 8 -25.93 -0.93 7.80
CA LEU A 8 -24.56 -0.53 8.11
C LEU A 8 -24.29 0.85 7.49
N PRO A 9 -23.95 1.88 8.30
CA PRO A 9 -23.58 3.18 7.77
C PRO A 9 -22.36 3.01 6.85
N LYS A 10 -22.48 3.43 5.59
CA LYS A 10 -21.36 3.44 4.65
C LYS A 10 -20.26 4.31 5.26
N LYS A 11 -19.18 3.68 5.73
CA LYS A 11 -18.03 4.39 6.28
C LYS A 11 -17.50 5.32 5.20
N LYS A 12 -17.59 6.63 5.43
CA LYS A 12 -17.11 7.64 4.48
C LYS A 12 -15.63 7.35 4.20
N PRO A 13 -15.18 7.33 2.93
CA PRO A 13 -13.78 7.08 2.62
C PRO A 13 -12.94 8.14 3.34
N VAL A 14 -11.86 7.69 3.98
CA VAL A 14 -10.98 8.57 4.74
C VAL A 14 -10.33 9.54 3.76
N GLU A 15 -10.60 10.83 3.91
CA GLU A 15 -9.96 11.87 3.09
C GLU A 15 -8.47 11.95 3.42
N ILE A 16 -7.62 11.55 2.49
CA ILE A 16 -6.17 11.61 2.63
C ILE A 16 -5.72 13.00 2.19
N LYS A 17 -5.57 13.92 3.15
CA LYS A 17 -5.00 15.26 2.88
C LYS A 17 -3.51 15.13 2.59
N ASN A 18 -3.08 15.56 1.41
CA ASN A 18 -1.67 15.52 1.03
C ASN A 18 -1.00 16.88 1.16
N ASN A 19 0.18 16.89 1.77
CA ASN A 19 1.01 18.07 1.87
C ASN A 19 2.02 18.08 0.71
N ILE A 20 1.65 18.74 -0.39
CA ILE A 20 2.46 18.85 -1.61
C ILE A 20 3.91 19.31 -1.36
N PRO A 21 4.21 20.34 -0.54
CA PRO A 21 5.60 20.72 -0.31
C PRO A 21 6.40 19.65 0.44
N LYS A 22 5.81 18.99 1.45
CA LYS A 22 6.46 17.85 2.13
C LYS A 22 6.69 16.69 1.18
N GLU A 23 5.73 16.40 0.32
CA GLU A 23 5.84 15.33 -0.68
C GLU A 23 6.96 15.59 -1.68
N LYS A 24 7.06 16.81 -2.21
CA LYS A 24 8.17 17.21 -3.11
C LYS A 24 9.52 16.97 -2.47
N ASN A 25 9.68 17.37 -1.21
CA ASN A 25 10.94 17.15 -0.49
C ASN A 25 11.23 15.66 -0.28
N SER A 26 10.21 14.86 0.01
CA SER A 26 10.34 13.40 0.12
C SER A 26 10.78 12.76 -1.19
N ILE A 27 10.18 13.16 -2.32
CA ILE A 27 10.54 12.67 -3.66
C ILE A 27 11.98 13.04 -3.99
N LYS A 28 12.42 14.29 -3.77
CA LYS A 28 13.81 14.71 -4.00
C LYS A 28 14.82 13.84 -3.24
N LYS A 29 14.57 13.60 -1.95
CA LYS A 29 15.42 12.74 -1.11
C LYS A 29 15.45 11.29 -1.62
N THR A 30 14.30 10.77 -2.03
CA THR A 30 14.17 9.42 -2.57
C THR A 30 14.98 9.27 -3.86
N PHE A 31 14.91 10.24 -4.76
CA PHE A 31 15.72 10.26 -5.98
C PHE A 31 17.21 10.30 -5.68
N ALA A 32 17.66 11.12 -4.72
CA ALA A 32 19.06 11.16 -4.32
C ALA A 32 19.53 9.78 -3.84
N VAL A 33 18.83 9.20 -2.86
CA VAL A 33 19.18 7.87 -2.32
C VAL A 33 19.20 6.79 -3.40
N TYR A 34 18.24 6.81 -4.32
CA TYR A 34 18.19 5.85 -5.43
C TYR A 34 19.39 6.02 -6.36
N CYS A 35 19.69 7.25 -6.76
CA CYS A 35 20.76 7.57 -7.68
C CYS A 35 22.13 7.15 -7.11
N HIS A 36 22.43 7.49 -5.86
CA HIS A 36 23.68 7.08 -5.21
C HIS A 36 23.81 5.56 -5.12
N ALA A 37 22.71 4.86 -4.83
CA ALA A 37 22.74 3.41 -4.63
C ALA A 37 22.74 2.59 -5.92
N HIS A 38 22.16 3.08 -7.02
CA HIS A 38 22.09 2.34 -8.30
C HIS A 38 23.07 2.82 -9.36
N HIS A 39 23.48 4.09 -9.30
CA HIS A 39 24.36 4.69 -10.31
C HIS A 39 25.73 5.07 -9.73
N GLY A 40 25.98 4.82 -8.45
CA GLY A 40 27.28 5.06 -7.82
C GLY A 40 27.68 6.54 -7.82
N THR A 41 26.73 7.47 -7.93
CA THR A 41 27.03 8.90 -7.91
C THR A 41 27.58 9.30 -6.55
N THR A 42 28.59 10.16 -6.51
CA THR A 42 29.21 10.70 -5.29
C THR A 42 28.90 12.20 -5.16
N GLY A 43 28.63 12.67 -3.93
CA GLY A 43 28.29 14.07 -3.63
C GLY A 43 26.80 14.41 -3.75
N ASP A 44 26.46 15.71 -3.89
CA ASP A 44 25.07 16.19 -3.88
C ASP A 44 24.38 16.17 -5.27
N LYS A 45 25.07 15.72 -6.31
CA LYS A 45 24.59 15.77 -7.69
C LYS A 45 23.94 14.45 -8.11
N LEU A 46 22.76 14.56 -8.71
CA LEU A 46 22.03 13.47 -9.36
C LEU A 46 22.60 13.21 -10.77
N CYS A 47 22.54 11.96 -11.24
CA CYS A 47 22.91 11.64 -12.61
C CYS A 47 21.96 12.30 -13.62
N PRO A 48 22.39 12.53 -14.88
CA PRO A 48 21.58 13.24 -15.87
C PRO A 48 20.18 12.62 -16.08
N LYS A 49 20.09 11.30 -16.04
CA LYS A 49 18.81 10.55 -16.19
C LYS A 49 17.86 10.83 -15.02
N CYS A 50 18.34 10.71 -13.78
CA CYS A 50 17.53 10.98 -12.59
C CYS A 50 17.13 12.46 -12.50
N THR A 51 18.02 13.38 -12.89
CA THR A 51 17.73 14.82 -12.92
C THR A 51 16.62 15.16 -13.91
N ALA A 52 16.69 14.61 -15.13
CA ALA A 52 15.65 14.82 -16.15
C ALA A 52 14.28 14.30 -15.71
N LEU A 53 14.23 13.11 -15.11
CA LEU A 53 12.99 12.54 -14.59
C LEU A 53 12.45 13.35 -13.40
N LEU A 54 13.32 13.75 -12.46
CA LEU A 54 12.92 14.56 -11.31
C LEU A 54 12.36 15.92 -11.72
N ALA A 55 13.00 16.61 -12.68
CA ALA A 55 12.53 17.89 -13.20
C ALA A 55 11.14 17.76 -13.83
N THR A 56 10.91 16.67 -14.58
CA THR A 56 9.62 16.40 -15.21
C THR A 56 8.53 16.16 -14.16
N VAL A 57 8.80 15.31 -13.17
CA VAL A 57 7.88 15.04 -12.06
C VAL A 57 7.54 16.32 -11.29
N MET A 58 8.55 17.14 -10.95
CA MET A 58 8.34 18.40 -10.21
C MET A 58 7.46 19.38 -10.99
N THR A 59 7.70 19.52 -12.29
CA THR A 59 6.90 20.40 -13.16
C THR A 59 5.45 19.95 -13.23
N ARG A 60 5.21 18.65 -13.34
CA ARG A 60 3.87 18.04 -13.40
C ARG A 60 3.15 18.12 -12.05
N MET A 61 3.86 17.94 -10.94
CA MET A 61 3.31 18.12 -9.59
C MET A 61 2.81 19.55 -9.34
N ASN A 62 3.52 20.57 -9.85
CA ASN A 62 3.07 21.96 -9.76
C ASN A 62 1.76 22.23 -10.50
N ARG A 63 1.50 21.49 -11.58
CA ARG A 63 0.32 21.63 -12.43
C ARG A 63 -0.74 20.56 -12.15
N CYS A 64 -0.71 19.96 -10.96
CA CYS A 64 -1.64 18.88 -10.62
C CYS A 64 -3.07 19.42 -10.52
N ARG A 65 -3.99 18.85 -11.34
CA ARG A 65 -5.42 19.21 -11.35
C ARG A 65 -6.12 18.97 -10.00
N TYR A 66 -5.64 18.02 -9.20
CA TYR A 66 -6.27 17.61 -7.94
C TYR A 66 -5.68 18.29 -6.70
N GLY A 67 -4.47 18.87 -6.79
CA GLY A 67 -3.86 19.59 -5.67
C GLY A 67 -3.77 18.77 -4.36
N ILE A 68 -4.31 19.32 -3.28
CA ILE A 68 -4.19 18.81 -1.89
C ILE A 68 -5.17 17.66 -1.57
N THR A 69 -6.23 17.50 -2.37
CA THR A 69 -7.33 16.54 -2.10
C THR A 69 -7.00 15.11 -2.52
N LYS A 70 -5.89 14.90 -3.23
CA LYS A 70 -5.45 13.57 -3.68
C LYS A 70 -4.44 12.95 -2.72
N PRO A 71 -4.25 11.61 -2.74
CA PRO A 71 -3.14 10.97 -2.04
C PRO A 71 -1.78 11.37 -2.63
N ILE A 72 -0.72 10.85 -1.99
CA ILE A 72 0.66 10.90 -2.50
C ILE A 72 0.75 10.37 -3.95
N CYS A 73 1.61 10.98 -4.76
CA CYS A 73 1.80 10.73 -6.20
C CYS A 73 2.14 9.27 -6.51
N ASP A 74 2.86 8.58 -5.64
CA ASP A 74 3.16 7.15 -5.81
C ASP A 74 1.91 6.25 -5.68
N ARG A 75 0.87 6.71 -4.98
CA ARG A 75 -0.42 6.00 -4.82
C ARG A 75 -1.58 6.66 -5.55
N CYS A 76 -1.32 7.67 -6.38
CA CYS A 76 -2.36 8.34 -7.12
C CYS A 76 -2.74 7.48 -8.34
N GLU A 77 -4.04 7.23 -8.50
CA GLU A 77 -4.60 6.43 -9.60
C GLU A 77 -4.30 7.06 -10.97
N PHE A 78 -4.22 8.39 -11.02
CA PHE A 78 -3.99 9.16 -12.25
C PHE A 78 -2.49 9.36 -12.59
N THR A 79 -1.57 8.71 -11.89
CA THR A 79 -0.11 8.93 -12.06
C THR A 79 0.37 8.60 -13.47
N ALA A 80 -0.15 7.52 -14.08
CA ALA A 80 0.17 7.16 -15.46
C ALA A 80 -0.25 8.24 -16.47
N GLN A 81 -1.40 8.88 -16.24
CA GLN A 81 -1.92 9.96 -17.08
C GLN A 81 -1.18 11.30 -16.84
N CYS A 82 -0.62 11.50 -15.64
CA CYS A 82 0.08 12.72 -15.28
C CYS A 82 1.49 12.82 -15.90
N PHE A 83 2.28 11.75 -15.80
CA PHE A 83 3.67 11.71 -16.27
C PHE A 83 3.83 11.03 -17.64
N GLY A 84 2.82 10.28 -18.09
CA GLY A 84 2.95 9.35 -19.21
C GLY A 84 3.51 8.01 -18.76
N GLU A 85 3.10 6.92 -19.42
CA GLU A 85 3.33 5.55 -18.93
C GLU A 85 4.80 5.22 -18.68
N ARG A 86 5.71 5.66 -19.56
CA ARG A 86 7.14 5.36 -19.45
C ARG A 86 7.76 6.02 -18.22
N GLN A 87 7.53 7.33 -18.07
CA GLN A 87 8.08 8.10 -16.94
C GLN A 87 7.39 7.72 -15.62
N ALA A 88 6.09 7.38 -15.66
CA ALA A 88 5.37 6.90 -14.50
C ALA A 88 5.93 5.56 -14.00
N ARG A 89 6.23 4.63 -14.91
CA ARG A 89 6.89 3.35 -14.55
C ARG A 89 8.25 3.59 -13.92
N GLU A 90 9.09 4.42 -14.51
CA GLU A 90 10.41 4.75 -13.95
C GLU A 90 10.28 5.41 -12.56
N PHE A 91 9.38 6.38 -12.41
CA PHE A 91 9.11 7.03 -11.13
C PHE A 91 8.66 6.03 -10.06
N LEU A 92 7.71 5.14 -10.38
CA LEU A 92 7.21 4.13 -9.44
C LEU A 92 8.30 3.12 -9.07
N THR A 93 9.16 2.74 -10.00
CA THR A 93 10.33 1.90 -9.73
C THR A 93 11.27 2.55 -8.72
N ILE A 94 11.58 3.84 -8.90
CA ILE A 94 12.42 4.59 -7.95
C ILE A 94 11.74 4.67 -6.58
N MET A 95 10.46 5.01 -6.52
CA MET A 95 9.73 5.08 -5.24
C MET A 95 9.70 3.71 -4.53
N ASN A 96 9.45 2.61 -5.27
CA ASN A 96 9.35 1.27 -4.71
C ASN A 96 10.70 0.69 -4.29
N SER A 97 11.76 0.91 -5.05
CA SER A 97 13.12 0.43 -4.72
C SER A 97 13.64 0.96 -3.38
N ASN A 98 13.20 2.15 -2.97
CA ASN A 98 13.57 2.73 -1.67
C ASN A 98 12.68 2.28 -0.50
N ARG A 99 11.49 1.71 -0.75
CA ARG A 99 10.64 1.16 0.33
C ARG A 99 11.34 0.03 1.09
N GLY A 100 12.17 -0.77 0.41
CA GLY A 100 12.99 -1.83 1.03
C GLY A 100 14.29 -1.33 1.67
N ARG A 101 14.88 -0.22 1.20
CA ARG A 101 16.15 0.29 1.77
C ARG A 101 15.99 0.95 3.14
N MET A 102 14.78 1.41 3.49
CA MET A 102 14.51 1.93 4.83
C MET A 102 14.58 0.82 5.90
N TYR A 103 14.23 -0.42 5.55
CA TYR A 103 14.45 -1.60 6.40
C TYR A 103 15.94 -1.89 6.61
N LEU A 104 16.78 -1.66 5.59
CA LEU A 104 18.21 -1.91 5.66
C LEU A 104 18.97 -0.83 6.46
N LYS A 105 18.53 0.44 6.41
CA LYS A 105 19.20 1.54 7.14
C LYS A 105 18.73 1.71 8.60
N HIS A 106 17.47 1.36 8.90
CA HIS A 106 16.92 1.44 10.26
C HIS A 106 16.26 0.12 10.67
N PRO A 107 17.05 -0.96 10.85
CA PRO A 107 16.52 -2.29 11.20
C PRO A 107 15.72 -2.27 12.52
N ILE A 108 16.13 -1.43 13.49
CA ILE A 108 15.51 -1.36 14.82
C ILE A 108 14.07 -0.84 14.77
N MET A 109 13.80 0.20 13.99
CA MET A 109 12.44 0.74 13.82
C MET A 109 11.51 -0.25 13.11
N SER A 110 12.07 -0.97 12.15
CA SER A 110 11.37 -2.01 11.39
C SER A 110 11.01 -3.22 12.27
N ILE A 111 11.93 -3.63 13.16
CA ILE A 111 11.69 -4.67 14.16
C ILE A 111 10.62 -4.23 15.16
N LYS A 112 10.67 -2.99 15.67
CA LYS A 112 9.66 -2.46 16.60
C LYS A 112 8.25 -2.45 15.99
N HIS A 113 8.12 -2.05 14.73
CA HIS A 113 6.85 -2.09 14.02
C HIS A 113 6.36 -3.53 13.76
N LYS A 114 7.28 -4.45 13.48
CA LYS A 114 6.95 -5.88 13.29
C LYS A 114 6.47 -6.52 14.59
N PHE A 115 7.09 -6.21 15.74
CA PHE A 115 6.61 -6.66 17.05
C PHE A 115 5.23 -6.10 17.40
N LEU A 116 4.98 -4.81 17.15
CA LEU A 116 3.64 -4.23 17.36
C LEU A 116 2.59 -4.86 16.42
N SER A 117 2.94 -5.13 15.16
CA SER A 117 2.05 -5.77 14.18
C SER A 117 1.74 -7.23 14.53
N MET A 118 2.70 -7.94 15.13
CA MET A 118 2.57 -9.36 15.46
C MET A 118 1.38 -9.65 16.39
N GLY A 119 1.05 -8.73 17.30
CA GLY A 119 -0.14 -8.86 18.15
C GLY A 119 -1.47 -8.79 17.38
N VAL A 120 -1.51 -7.97 16.32
CA VAL A 120 -2.69 -7.86 15.44
C VAL A 120 -2.84 -9.10 14.57
N ASP A 121 -1.71 -9.64 14.08
CA ASP A 121 -1.70 -10.84 13.25
C ASP A 121 -2.10 -12.09 14.04
N TYR A 122 -1.67 -12.20 15.31
CA TYR A 122 -2.12 -13.25 16.23
C TYR A 122 -3.64 -13.19 16.48
N ALA A 123 -4.19 -12.01 16.73
CA ALA A 123 -5.63 -11.82 16.91
C ALA A 123 -6.44 -12.21 15.67
N ARG A 124 -5.93 -11.92 14.46
CA ARG A 124 -6.55 -12.34 13.19
C ARG A 124 -6.50 -13.85 12.99
N TYR A 125 -5.39 -14.49 13.34
CA TYR A 125 -5.26 -15.95 13.28
C TYR A 125 -6.28 -16.65 14.18
N GLU A 126 -6.46 -16.20 15.43
CA GLU A 126 -7.48 -16.75 16.31
C GLU A 126 -8.91 -16.58 15.75
N GLN A 127 -9.20 -15.41 15.15
CA GLN A 127 -10.50 -15.17 14.53
C GLN A 127 -10.74 -16.08 13.32
N GLN A 128 -9.72 -16.32 12.49
CA GLN A 128 -9.79 -17.26 11.37
C GLN A 128 -10.03 -18.69 11.88
N LYS A 129 -9.25 -19.15 12.86
CA LYS A 129 -9.42 -20.48 13.45
C LYS A 129 -10.84 -20.69 14.00
N LYS A 130 -11.38 -19.72 14.75
CA LYS A 130 -12.78 -19.76 15.25
C LYS A 130 -13.81 -19.83 14.11
N ARG A 131 -13.56 -19.13 12.99
CA ARG A 131 -14.43 -19.17 11.80
C ARG A 131 -14.36 -20.52 11.10
N ASP A 132 -13.17 -21.08 10.94
CA ASP A 132 -12.94 -22.37 10.29
C ASP A 132 -13.52 -23.52 11.12
N ASP A 133 -13.35 -23.48 12.45
CA ASP A 133 -13.95 -24.46 13.36
C ASP A 133 -15.48 -24.39 13.30
N LYS A 134 -16.05 -23.18 13.24
CA LYS A 134 -17.49 -22.96 13.06
C LYS A 134 -17.98 -23.45 11.69
N ALA A 135 -17.20 -23.28 10.63
CA ALA A 135 -17.53 -23.77 9.29
C ALA A 135 -17.51 -25.31 9.26
N LYS A 136 -16.46 -25.93 9.80
CA LYS A 136 -16.35 -27.39 9.93
C LYS A 136 -17.48 -27.98 10.78
N ALA A 137 -17.87 -27.33 11.87
CA ALA A 137 -19.00 -27.76 12.70
C ALA A 137 -20.33 -27.70 11.93
N LYS A 138 -20.57 -26.63 11.16
CA LYS A 138 -21.76 -26.52 10.31
C LYS A 138 -21.80 -27.56 9.20
N GLU A 139 -20.66 -27.83 8.56
CA GLU A 139 -20.54 -28.84 7.51
C GLU A 139 -20.81 -30.25 8.07
N LYS A 140 -20.24 -30.58 9.24
CA LYS A 140 -20.51 -31.85 9.93
C LYS A 140 -21.99 -31.99 10.30
N ALA A 141 -22.62 -30.93 10.82
CA ALA A 141 -24.04 -30.92 11.14
C ALA A 141 -24.93 -31.07 9.90
N ALA A 142 -24.57 -30.44 8.77
CA ALA A 142 -25.28 -30.59 7.51
C ALA A 142 -25.16 -32.02 6.95
N LYS A 143 -23.96 -32.61 6.98
CA LYS A 143 -23.72 -34.00 6.58
C LYS A 143 -24.51 -34.98 7.46
N GLY A 144 -24.55 -34.75 8.79
CA GLY A 144 -25.36 -35.55 9.72
C GLY A 144 -26.85 -35.50 9.38
N ARG A 145 -27.42 -34.30 9.18
CA ARG A 145 -28.82 -34.14 8.77
C ARG A 145 -29.14 -34.82 7.44
N SER A 146 -28.24 -34.75 6.47
CA SER A 146 -28.42 -35.40 5.17
C SER A 146 -28.35 -36.93 5.23
N LYS A 147 -27.60 -37.51 6.19
CA LYS A 147 -27.58 -38.95 6.45
C LYS A 147 -28.86 -39.41 7.15
N GLU A 148 -29.29 -38.69 8.18
CA GLU A 148 -30.51 -38.99 8.93
C GLU A 148 -31.78 -38.88 8.05
N GLN A 149 -31.81 -37.95 7.09
CA GLN A 149 -32.88 -37.86 6.10
C GLN A 149 -32.88 -39.01 5.06
N LYS A 150 -31.73 -39.66 4.84
CA LYS A 150 -31.63 -40.83 3.93
C LYS A 150 -31.97 -42.15 4.64
N GLU A 151 -31.75 -42.25 5.94
CA GLU A 151 -32.12 -43.44 6.73
C GLU A 151 -33.63 -43.47 7.09
N LYS A 152 -34.29 -42.32 7.11
CA LYS A 152 -35.74 -42.20 7.37
C LYS A 152 -36.63 -42.34 6.12
N LYS A 153 -36.05 -42.68 4.96
CA LYS A 153 -36.74 -42.81 3.68
C LYS A 153 -36.50 -44.19 3.10
#